data_AF-A0A7C1BPB5-F1
#
_entry.id   AF-A0A7C1BPB5-F1
#
_cell.length_a   1.000
_cell.length_b   1.000
_cell.length_c   1.000
_cell.angle_alpha   90.00
_cell.angle_beta   90.00
_cell.angle_gamma   90.00
#
_symmetry.space_group_name_H-M   'P 1'
#
loop_
_entity.id
_entity.type
_entity.pdbx_description
1 polymer ?
#
loop_
_entity_poly.entity_id
_entity_poly.type
_entity_poly.pdbx_seq_one_letter_code
_entity_poly.pdbx_strand_id
1 'polypeptide(L)'
;MKDNFTLVEVMIVVGILVLLTVLVVPNILRARITANEVGASNSLKTIFSSAQIYKNINSVFPSSTKALLNTAIPLVVTLPRG
;
A
#
# COMPACT_ATOMS: atom_id res chain seq x y z
N MET A 1 2.98 -41.47 -26.41
CA MET A 1 2.88 -40.30 -25.53
C MET A 1 4.30 -40.02 -25.08
N LYS A 2 4.99 -39.05 -25.69
CA LYS A 2 6.39 -38.73 -25.37
C LYS A 2 6.39 -37.35 -24.76
N ASP A 3 6.46 -37.32 -23.43
CA ASP A 3 6.70 -36.11 -22.66
C ASP A 3 8.20 -35.86 -22.69
N ASN A 4 8.65 -35.12 -23.70
CA ASN A 4 10.04 -34.70 -23.84
C ASN A 4 10.26 -33.45 -22.97
N PHE A 5 10.35 -33.64 -21.65
CA PHE A 5 10.83 -32.62 -20.74
C PHE A 5 12.31 -32.89 -20.47
N THR A 6 13.19 -31.97 -20.88
CA THR A 6 14.62 -32.19 -20.72
C THR A 6 15.07 -31.66 -19.36
N LEU A 7 15.86 -32.42 -18.62
CA LEU A 7 16.42 -31.98 -17.34
C LEU A 7 17.26 -30.70 -17.49
N VAL A 8 17.90 -30.51 -18.65
CA VAL A 8 18.71 -29.32 -18.95
C VAL A 8 17.85 -28.07 -19.13
N GLU A 9 16.66 -28.21 -19.71
CA GLU A 9 15.70 -27.11 -19.89
C GLU A 9 15.21 -26.60 -18.54
N VAL A 10 14.89 -27.48 -17.59
CA VAL A 10 14.56 -27.09 -16.21
C VAL A 10 15.71 -26.40 -15.51
N MET A 11 16.93 -26.91 -15.70
CA MET A 11 18.11 -26.43 -14.98
C MET A 11 18.44 -24.98 -15.36
N ILE A 12 18.36 -24.65 -16.64
CA ILE A 12 18.59 -23.29 -17.13
C ILE A 12 17.45 -22.37 -16.66
N VAL A 13 16.20 -22.82 -16.75
CA VAL A 13 15.02 -22.03 -16.33
C VAL A 13 15.08 -21.69 -14.84
N VAL A 14 15.34 -22.67 -13.97
CA VAL A 14 15.47 -22.41 -12.53
C VAL A 14 16.70 -21.55 -12.24
N GLY A 15 17.81 -21.73 -12.97
CA GLY A 15 19.01 -20.90 -12.86
C GLY A 15 18.73 -19.41 -13.10
N ILE A 16 18.04 -19.06 -14.19
CA ILE A 16 17.67 -17.66 -14.46
C ILE A 16 16.66 -17.12 -13.44
N LEU A 17 15.72 -17.94 -12.96
CA LEU A 17 14.73 -17.53 -11.96
C LEU A 17 15.40 -17.17 -10.62
N VAL A 18 16.37 -17.97 -10.19
CA VAL A 18 17.15 -17.67 -8.96
C VAL A 18 17.94 -16.38 -9.14
N LEU A 19 18.60 -16.19 -10.29
CA LEU A 19 19.36 -14.95 -10.57
C LEU A 19 18.47 -13.70 -10.50
N LEU A 20 17.29 -13.74 -11.14
CA LEU A 20 16.33 -12.63 -11.09
C LEU A 20 15.79 -12.40 -9.67
N THR A 21 15.46 -13.48 -8.94
CA THR A 21 14.90 -13.41 -7.59
C THR A 21 15.89 -12.76 -6.61
N VAL A 22 17.18 -13.11 -6.71
CA VAL A 22 18.24 -12.55 -5.85
C VAL A 22 18.34 -11.03 -5.99
N LEU A 23 18.19 -10.49 -7.21
CA LEU A 23 18.20 -9.05 -7.45
C LEU A 23 16.93 -8.36 -6.94
N VAL A 24 15.79 -9.02 -7.06
CA VAL A 24 14.47 -8.42 -6.84
C VAL A 24 14.05 -8.43 -5.36
N VAL A 25 14.27 -9.52 -4.63
CA VAL A 25 13.86 -9.67 -3.21
C VAL A 25 14.38 -8.54 -2.29
N PRO A 26 15.67 -8.13 -2.32
CA PRO A 26 16.14 -7.09 -1.40
C PRO A 26 15.46 -5.74 -1.64
N ASN A 27 15.11 -5.45 -2.89
CA ASN A 27 14.39 -4.24 -3.24
C ASN A 27 12.92 -4.26 -2.76
N ILE A 28 12.25 -5.42 -2.85
CA ILE A 28 10.86 -5.58 -2.37
C ILE A 28 10.77 -5.36 -0.85
N LEU A 29 11.72 -5.87 -0.07
CA LEU A 29 11.71 -5.69 1.38
C LEU A 29 11.85 -4.22 1.78
N ARG A 30 12.75 -3.47 1.13
CA ARG A 30 12.91 -2.03 1.34
C ARG A 30 11.65 -1.27 0.91
N ALA A 31 11.10 -1.59 -0.26
CA ALA A 31 9.88 -0.98 -0.77
C ALA A 31 8.68 -1.18 0.17
N ARG A 32 8.56 -2.35 0.83
CA ARG A 32 7.52 -2.60 1.83
C ARG A 32 7.61 -1.68 3.04
N ILE A 33 8.81 -1.45 3.56
CA ILE A 33 9.01 -0.56 4.72
C ILE A 33 8.64 0.87 4.34
N THR A 34 9.18 1.37 3.22
CA THR A 34 8.86 2.72 2.72
C THR A 34 7.38 2.87 2.40
N ALA A 35 6.73 1.85 1.82
CA ALA A 35 5.29 1.88 1.54
C ALA A 35 4.46 1.98 2.84
N ASN A 36 4.86 1.28 3.90
CA ASN A 36 4.19 1.37 5.20
C ASN A 36 4.37 2.75 5.85
N GLU A 37 5.57 3.33 5.79
CA GLU A 37 5.84 4.68 6.30
C GLU A 37 5.04 5.75 5.53
N VAL A 38 5.02 5.65 4.20
CA VAL A 38 4.21 6.53 3.33
C VAL A 38 2.72 6.34 3.59
N GLY A 39 2.26 5.09 3.76
CA GLY A 39 0.88 4.76 4.11
C GLY A 39 0.44 5.42 5.41
N ALA A 40 1.25 5.30 6.47
CA ALA A 40 0.98 5.94 7.76
C ALA A 40 0.98 7.47 7.66
N SER A 41 1.96 8.07 6.97
CA SER A 41 2.02 9.51 6.72
C SER A 41 0.77 10.02 5.98
N ASN A 42 0.33 9.28 4.96
CA ASN A 42 -0.88 9.61 4.20
C ASN A 42 -2.14 9.47 5.06
N SER A 43 -2.27 8.42 5.87
CA SER A 43 -3.38 8.26 6.80
C SER A 43 -3.48 9.44 7.77
N LEU A 44 -2.36 9.91 8.33
CA LEU A 44 -2.33 11.07 9.21
C LEU A 44 -2.75 12.36 8.49
N LYS A 45 -2.29 12.59 7.26
CA LYS A 45 -2.72 13.74 6.44
C LYS A 45 -4.22 13.71 6.17
N THR A 46 -4.77 12.54 5.86
CA THR A 46 -6.21 12.36 5.67
C THR A 46 -6.97 12.70 6.95
N ILE A 47 -6.56 12.15 8.10
CA ILE A 47 -7.19 12.44 9.39
C ILE A 47 -7.11 13.94 9.73
N PHE A 48 -5.95 14.57 9.52
CA PHE A 48 -5.77 16.00 9.75
C PHE A 48 -6.71 16.83 8.88
N SER A 49 -6.80 16.52 7.59
CA SER A 49 -7.72 17.19 6.65
C SER A 49 -9.17 17.05 7.12
N SER A 50 -9.60 15.83 7.48
CA SER A 50 -10.93 15.58 8.03
C SER A 50 -11.20 16.34 9.33
N ALA A 51 -10.22 16.45 10.22
CA ALA A 51 -10.33 17.21 11.46
C ALA A 51 -10.43 18.73 11.22
N GLN A 52 -9.72 19.27 10.23
CA GLN A 52 -9.86 20.67 9.84
C GLN A 52 -11.25 20.96 9.25
N ILE A 53 -11.78 20.07 8.43
CA ILE A 53 -13.15 20.18 7.89
C ILE A 53 -14.16 20.12 9.03
N TYR A 54 -14.02 19.16 9.94
CA TYR A 54 -14.90 19.05 11.12
C TYR A 54 -14.89 20.32 11.97
N LYS A 55 -13.70 20.89 12.22
CA LYS A 55 -13.53 22.15 12.95
C LYS A 55 -14.17 23.32 12.22
N ASN A 56 -14.08 23.37 10.88
CA ASN A 56 -14.71 24.43 10.10
C ASN A 56 -16.25 24.42 10.25
N ILE A 57 -16.85 23.23 10.31
CA ILE A 57 -18.30 23.07 10.44
C ILE A 57 -18.77 23.27 11.89
N ASN A 58 -18.08 22.67 12.86
CA ASN A 58 -18.54 22.58 14.25
C ASN A 58 -17.86 23.61 15.17
N SER A 59 -16.95 24.43 14.65
CA SER A 59 -16.11 25.39 15.38
C SER A 59 -15.24 24.78 16.50
N VAL A 60 -15.22 23.45 16.63
CA VAL A 60 -14.52 22.69 17.67
C VAL A 60 -13.80 21.51 17.02
N PHE A 61 -12.62 21.16 17.52
CA PHE A 61 -11.89 19.98 17.07
C PHE A 61 -12.58 18.68 17.56
N PRO A 62 -12.53 17.60 16.76
CA PRO A 62 -13.16 16.34 17.14
C PRO A 62 -12.48 15.75 18.39
N SER A 63 -13.27 15.42 19.41
CA SER A 63 -12.79 14.80 20.66
C SER A 63 -12.57 13.29 20.55
N SER A 64 -12.92 12.67 19.42
CA SER A 64 -12.79 11.24 19.17
C SER A 64 -12.83 10.94 17.68
N THR A 65 -12.15 9.87 17.26
CA THR A 65 -12.17 9.39 15.87
C THR A 65 -13.58 9.04 15.38
N LYS A 66 -14.48 8.65 16.28
CA LYS A 66 -15.90 8.38 15.96
C LYS A 66 -16.65 9.63 15.49
N ALA A 67 -16.29 10.83 15.99
CA ALA A 67 -16.89 12.08 15.56
C ALA A 67 -16.50 12.43 14.10
N LEU A 68 -15.30 12.03 13.69
CA LEU A 68 -14.83 12.16 12.30
C LEU A 68 -15.57 11.21 11.34
N LEU A 69 -15.99 10.04 11.81
CA LEU A 69 -16.69 9.02 11.00
C LEU A 69 -18.21 9.28 10.87
N ASN A 70 -18.81 9.95 11.86
CA ASN A 70 -20.26 10.19 11.92
C ASN A 70 -20.69 11.49 11.21
N THR A 71 -19.75 12.38 10.89
CA THR A 71 -20.07 13.56 10.12
C THR A 71 -20.10 13.15 8.66
N ALA A 72 -21.18 13.43 7.94
CA ALA A 72 -21.32 13.20 6.50
C ALA A 72 -20.43 14.16 5.68
N ILE A 73 -19.15 14.27 6.06
CA ILE A 73 -18.12 14.82 5.20
C ILE A 73 -17.98 13.86 4.01
N PRO A 74 -17.95 14.35 2.76
CA PRO A 74 -17.64 13.50 1.63
C PRO A 74 -16.24 12.96 1.91
N LEU A 75 -16.21 11.70 2.33
CA LEU A 75 -15.00 10.93 2.45
C LEU A 75 -14.33 11.11 1.09
N VAL A 76 -13.16 11.76 1.05
CA VAL A 76 -12.34 11.82 -0.14
C VAL A 76 -11.78 10.40 -0.36
N VAL A 77 -12.70 9.50 -0.70
CA VAL A 77 -12.46 8.24 -1.36
C VAL A 77 -12.23 8.62 -2.82
N THR A 78 -11.21 9.44 -3.08
CA THR A 78 -10.44 9.23 -4.29
C THR A 78 -9.45 8.14 -3.92
N LEU A 79 -9.95 6.90 -3.99
CA LEU A 79 -9.11 5.74 -4.19
C LEU A 79 -8.11 6.11 -5.29
N PRO A 80 -6.78 6.01 -5.08
CA PRO A 80 -5.88 6.00 -6.20
C PRO A 80 -6.27 4.81 -7.07
N ARG A 81 -6.90 5.11 -8.22
CA ARG A 81 -7.13 4.14 -9.28
C ARG A 81 -5.77 3.79 -9.86
N GLY A 82 -5.29 2.60 -9.50
CA GLY A 82 -4.67 1.71 -10.47
C GLY A 82 -5.77 0.95 -11.18
#